data_AF-A0A352AFV5-F1
#
_entry.id   AF-A0A352AFV5-F1
#
_cell.length_a   1.000
_cell.length_b   1.000
_cell.length_c   1.000
_cell.angle_alpha   90.00
_cell.angle_beta   90.00
_cell.angle_gamma   90.00
#
_symmetry.space_group_name_H-M   'P 1'
#
loop_
_entity.id
_entity.type
_entity.pdbx_description
1 polymer ?
#
loop_
_entity_poly.entity_id
_entity_poly.type
_entity_poly.pdbx_seq_one_letter_code
_entity_poly.pdbx_strand_id
1 'polypeptide(L)'
;MQIKLFRLLAILVVMIFPLSCAASNQERTCQYNPDSGKPNPLGMRSFITVKEKEGNTIFTYEQFPSPVGKGEEVTITTKRELTFYGKNIDTARVVLLQNKNYYSELVGYEDAEGFAPVNEVLTCN
;
A
#
# COMPACT_ATOMS: atom_id res chain seq x y z
N MET A 1 -45.42 34.36 52.36
CA MET A 1 -46.63 33.77 51.72
C MET A 1 -46.30 33.47 50.26
N GLN A 2 -46.38 32.19 49.83
CA GLN A 2 -46.39 31.64 48.46
C GLN A 2 -45.08 31.81 47.62
N ILE A 3 -44.15 30.85 47.48
CA ILE A 3 -44.11 29.51 46.82
C ILE A 3 -43.97 29.53 45.27
N LYS A 4 -42.75 29.15 44.83
CA LYS A 4 -42.27 28.32 43.69
C LYS A 4 -42.68 28.60 42.23
N LEU A 5 -41.67 28.59 41.35
CA LEU A 5 -41.62 27.79 40.09
C LEU A 5 -40.18 27.83 39.52
N PHE A 6 -39.31 26.84 39.78
CA PHE A 6 -39.01 25.67 38.93
C PHE A 6 -38.79 25.96 37.44
N ARG A 7 -37.71 25.33 36.91
CA ARG A 7 -37.24 25.16 35.51
C ARG A 7 -36.01 26.02 35.19
N LEU A 8 -34.91 25.53 34.61
CA LEU A 8 -34.57 24.23 34.06
C LEU A 8 -33.04 24.06 34.18
N LEU A 9 -32.62 22.90 34.68
CA LEU A 9 -31.24 22.42 34.65
C LEU A 9 -30.93 22.04 33.18
N ALA A 10 -30.05 22.77 32.50
CA ALA A 10 -29.52 22.35 31.20
C ALA A 10 -28.06 21.94 31.39
N ILE A 11 -27.85 20.69 31.80
CA ILE A 11 -26.54 20.04 31.82
C ILE A 11 -26.15 19.83 30.36
N LEU A 12 -25.25 20.67 29.84
CA LEU A 12 -24.61 20.48 28.54
C LEU A 12 -23.53 19.38 28.70
N VAL A 13 -23.93 18.13 28.56
CA VAL A 13 -22.98 17.01 28.42
C VAL A 13 -22.32 17.17 27.05
N VAL A 14 -21.16 17.83 27.02
CA VAL A 14 -20.25 17.81 25.88
C VAL A 14 -19.73 16.38 25.77
N MET A 15 -20.42 15.55 24.99
CA MET A 15 -19.91 14.25 24.58
C MET A 15 -18.72 14.49 23.64
N ILE A 16 -17.53 14.53 24.24
CA ILE A 16 -16.25 14.38 23.55
C ILE A 16 -16.20 12.92 23.11
N PHE A 17 -16.87 12.59 22.01
CA PHE A 17 -16.59 11.34 21.30
C PHE A 17 -15.19 11.50 20.69
N PRO A 18 -14.19 10.70 21.11
CA PRO A 18 -12.98 10.61 20.32
C PRO A 18 -13.41 10.13 18.94
N LEU A 19 -13.15 10.94 17.92
CA LEU A 19 -13.16 10.54 16.52
C LEU A 19 -12.07 9.46 16.38
N SER A 20 -12.41 8.24 16.77
CA SER A 20 -11.70 7.05 16.36
C SER A 20 -11.83 7.04 14.85
N CYS A 21 -10.78 7.49 14.16
CA CYS A 21 -10.58 7.19 12.75
C CYS A 21 -10.77 5.69 12.60
N ALA A 22 -11.94 5.27 12.14
CA ALA A 22 -12.16 3.90 11.73
C ALA A 22 -11.22 3.68 10.55
N ALA A 23 -10.05 3.10 10.81
CA ALA A 23 -9.19 2.59 9.78
C ALA A 23 -10.03 1.57 9.01
N SER A 24 -10.36 1.90 7.76
CA SER A 24 -11.11 1.02 6.89
C SER A 24 -10.35 -0.31 6.81
N ASN A 25 -10.96 -1.38 7.29
CA ASN A 25 -10.38 -2.73 7.30
C ASN A 25 -10.58 -3.44 5.95
N GLN A 26 -10.84 -2.68 4.88
CA GLN A 26 -11.05 -3.23 3.57
C GLN A 26 -9.69 -3.60 2.98
N GLU A 27 -9.43 -4.90 2.83
CA GLU A 27 -8.25 -5.39 2.10
C GLU A 27 -8.25 -4.79 0.70
N ARG A 28 -7.31 -3.89 0.43
CA ARG A 28 -7.09 -3.26 -0.88
C ARG A 28 -5.92 -3.92 -1.57
N THR A 29 -6.02 -4.11 -2.88
CA THR A 29 -4.91 -4.62 -3.68
C THR A 29 -4.67 -3.68 -4.86
N CYS A 30 -3.44 -3.19 -5.00
CA CYS A 30 -3.00 -2.40 -6.15
C CYS A 30 -2.06 -3.21 -7.04
N GLN A 31 -2.32 -3.23 -8.33
CA GLN A 31 -1.53 -3.94 -9.34
C GLN A 31 -1.40 -3.10 -10.61
N TYR A 32 -0.44 -3.48 -11.45
CA TYR A 32 -0.28 -2.88 -12.77
C TYR A 32 -1.59 -2.98 -13.57
N ASN A 33 -2.05 -1.85 -14.10
CA ASN A 33 -3.23 -1.78 -14.94
C ASN A 33 -2.83 -1.72 -16.42
N PRO A 34 -3.08 -2.79 -17.21
CA PRO A 34 -2.77 -2.79 -18.64
C PRO A 34 -3.59 -1.77 -19.43
N ASP A 35 -4.75 -1.37 -18.92
CA ASP A 35 -5.65 -0.40 -19.56
C ASP A 35 -5.24 1.06 -19.26
N SER A 36 -4.18 1.28 -18.48
CA SER A 36 -3.64 2.63 -18.20
C SER A 36 -3.06 3.34 -19.43
N GLY A 37 -2.86 2.60 -20.54
CA GLY A 37 -2.23 3.12 -21.76
C GLY A 37 -0.72 3.32 -21.64
N LYS A 38 -0.13 2.99 -20.48
CA LYS A 38 1.31 3.06 -20.23
C LYS A 38 1.88 1.65 -20.07
N PRO A 39 3.07 1.35 -20.61
CA PRO A 39 3.71 0.07 -20.40
C PRO A 39 4.11 -0.12 -18.92
N ASN A 40 4.23 -1.37 -18.49
CA ASN A 40 4.80 -1.69 -17.18
C ASN A 40 6.30 -1.27 -17.14
N PRO A 41 6.69 -0.35 -16.25
CA PRO A 41 8.09 0.10 -16.15
C PRO A 41 9.07 -1.03 -15.78
N LEU A 42 8.59 -2.08 -15.13
CA LEU A 42 9.39 -3.27 -14.77
C LEU A 42 9.58 -4.24 -15.95
N GLY A 43 9.04 -3.92 -17.13
CA GLY A 43 9.04 -4.78 -18.31
C GLY A 43 7.93 -5.85 -18.28
N MET A 44 8.02 -6.81 -19.21
CA MET A 44 6.94 -7.77 -19.46
C MET A 44 6.88 -8.95 -18.48
N ARG A 45 7.91 -9.14 -17.65
CA ARG A 45 8.09 -10.35 -16.83
C ARG A 45 8.23 -10.08 -15.33
N SER A 46 8.16 -8.83 -14.92
CA SER A 46 8.30 -8.43 -13.52
C SER A 46 7.14 -7.55 -13.11
N PHE A 47 6.59 -7.77 -11.93
CA PHE A 47 5.43 -7.05 -11.42
C PHE A 47 5.61 -6.68 -9.96
N ILE A 48 4.98 -5.57 -9.57
CA ILE A 48 4.76 -5.25 -8.16
C ILE A 48 3.27 -5.33 -7.86
N THR A 49 2.93 -6.14 -6.86
CA THR A 49 1.61 -6.14 -6.23
C THR A 49 1.72 -5.47 -4.86
N VAL A 50 0.77 -4.60 -4.54
CA VAL A 50 0.69 -3.96 -3.22
C VAL A 50 -0.60 -4.42 -2.56
N LYS A 51 -0.50 -5.09 -1.41
CA LYS A 51 -1.67 -5.60 -0.69
C LYS A 51 -1.72 -5.03 0.72
N GLU A 52 -2.90 -4.55 1.12
CA GLU A 52 -3.20 -4.28 2.52
C GLU A 52 -3.75 -5.55 3.20
N LYS A 53 -3.18 -5.92 4.34
CA LYS A 53 -3.59 -7.09 5.14
C LYS A 53 -3.33 -6.83 6.62
N GLU A 54 -4.36 -6.98 7.44
CA GLU A 54 -4.26 -6.88 8.92
C GLU A 54 -3.60 -5.56 9.38
N GLY A 55 -3.95 -4.43 8.72
CA GLY A 55 -3.40 -3.11 9.02
C GLY A 55 -1.94 -2.89 8.55
N ASN A 56 -1.35 -3.85 7.86
CA ASN A 56 -0.03 -3.74 7.23
C ASN A 56 -0.18 -3.58 5.72
N THR A 57 0.83 -3.00 5.07
CA THR A 57 0.94 -3.00 3.61
C THR A 57 2.15 -3.80 3.18
N ILE A 58 1.95 -4.70 2.23
CA ILE A 58 2.99 -5.59 1.71
C ILE A 58 3.17 -5.25 0.22
N PHE A 59 4.39 -4.88 -0.16
CA PHE A 59 4.81 -4.76 -1.56
C PHE A 59 5.52 -6.06 -1.95
N THR A 60 4.99 -6.75 -2.95
CA THR A 60 5.56 -7.98 -3.50
C THR A 60 6.12 -7.68 -4.87
N TYR A 61 7.44 -7.74 -5.03
CA TYR A 61 8.11 -7.79 -6.33
C TYR A 61 8.23 -9.25 -6.77
N GLU A 62 7.72 -9.58 -7.95
CA GLU A 62 7.80 -10.93 -8.51
C GLU A 62 8.30 -10.87 -9.95
N GLN A 63 9.27 -11.73 -10.27
CA GLN A 63 9.76 -11.96 -11.62
C GLN A 63 9.42 -13.38 -12.05
N PHE A 64 8.80 -13.49 -13.23
CA PHE A 64 8.43 -14.77 -13.83
C PHE A 64 9.66 -15.64 -14.13
N PRO A 65 9.51 -16.99 -14.09
CA PRO A 65 10.61 -17.92 -14.32
C PRO A 65 11.41 -17.59 -15.56
N SER A 66 12.73 -17.47 -15.45
CA SER A 66 13.64 -17.23 -16.57
C SER A 66 14.58 -18.42 -16.73
N PRO A 67 14.83 -18.92 -17.96
CA PRO A 67 15.74 -20.04 -18.17
C PRO A 67 17.15 -19.74 -17.66
N VAL A 68 17.81 -20.75 -17.08
CA VAL A 68 19.20 -20.67 -16.62
C VAL A 68 20.10 -21.43 -17.58
N GLY A 69 21.08 -20.75 -18.17
CA GLY A 69 22.04 -21.35 -19.09
C GLY A 69 21.45 -21.70 -20.47
N LYS A 70 22.16 -22.54 -21.22
CA LYS A 70 21.73 -23.06 -22.53
C LYS A 70 21.66 -24.59 -22.46
N GLY A 71 20.46 -25.17 -22.57
CA GLY A 71 20.28 -26.61 -22.83
C GLY A 71 19.60 -27.44 -21.75
N GLU A 72 19.38 -26.92 -20.55
CA GLU A 72 18.66 -27.62 -19.48
C GLU A 72 17.31 -26.93 -19.17
N GLU A 73 16.29 -27.70 -18.79
CA GLU A 73 14.95 -27.19 -18.42
C GLU A 73 14.93 -26.62 -16.98
N VAL A 74 15.91 -25.78 -16.65
CA VAL A 74 16.02 -25.14 -15.34
C VAL A 74 15.63 -23.67 -15.46
N THR A 75 14.79 -23.19 -14.54
CA THR A 75 14.39 -21.79 -14.48
C THR A 75 14.65 -21.20 -13.11
N ILE A 76 14.87 -19.89 -13.06
CA ILE A 76 14.98 -19.11 -11.83
C ILE A 76 13.82 -18.12 -11.73
N THR A 77 13.23 -18.02 -10.54
CA THR A 77 12.25 -16.99 -10.20
C THR A 77 12.83 -16.08 -9.11
N THR A 78 12.31 -14.86 -9.02
CA THR A 78 12.61 -13.97 -7.90
C THR A 78 11.30 -13.49 -7.31
N LYS A 79 11.18 -13.59 -5.99
CA LYS A 79 10.09 -12.99 -5.22
C LYS A 79 10.68 -12.29 -3.99
N ARG A 80 10.36 -11.01 -3.82
CA ARG A 80 10.80 -10.18 -2.69
C ARG A 80 9.60 -9.48 -2.09
N GLU A 81 9.56 -9.37 -0.78
CA GLU A 81 8.48 -8.70 -0.06
C GLU A 81 9.05 -7.61 0.86
N LEU A 82 8.46 -6.41 0.75
CA LEU A 82 8.73 -5.29 1.63
C LEU A 82 7.44 -4.97 2.39
N THR A 83 7.48 -5.16 3.71
CA THR A 83 6.32 -4.99 4.59
C THR A 83 6.43 -3.69 5.38
N PHE A 84 5.42 -2.84 5.24
CA PHE A 84 5.21 -1.67 6.08
C PHE A 84 4.21 -2.01 7.18
N TYR A 85 4.73 -2.23 8.38
CA TYR A 85 3.91 -2.57 9.54
C TYR A 85 3.08 -1.37 10.02
N GLY A 86 1.80 -1.61 10.30
CA GLY A 86 0.87 -0.60 10.81
C GLY A 86 0.65 0.59 9.87
N LYS A 87 0.88 0.42 8.56
CA LYS A 87 0.64 1.44 7.54
C LYS A 87 -0.37 0.93 6.52
N ASN A 88 -1.38 1.73 6.26
CA ASN A 88 -2.29 1.52 5.14
C ASN A 88 -1.60 1.78 3.80
N ILE A 89 -2.24 1.32 2.72
CA ILE A 89 -1.65 1.27 1.39
C ILE A 89 -1.26 2.63 0.84
N ASP A 90 -2.08 3.66 1.06
CA ASP A 90 -1.81 5.01 0.55
C ASP A 90 -0.59 5.62 1.28
N THR A 91 -0.52 5.45 2.61
CA THR A 91 0.63 5.91 3.41
C THR A 91 1.90 5.16 3.02
N ALA A 92 1.83 3.84 2.88
CA ALA A 92 2.98 3.02 2.55
C ALA A 92 3.53 3.34 1.14
N ARG A 93 2.64 3.61 0.16
CA ARG A 93 3.05 4.08 -1.18
C ARG A 93 3.78 5.42 -1.11
N VAL A 94 3.30 6.38 -0.32
CA VAL A 94 4.00 7.66 -0.10
C VAL A 94 5.38 7.46 0.52
N VAL A 95 5.50 6.60 1.53
CA VAL A 95 6.80 6.29 2.16
C VAL A 95 7.75 5.68 1.13
N LEU A 96 7.30 4.73 0.31
CA LEU A 96 8.14 4.10 -0.71
C LEU A 96 8.58 5.08 -1.80
N LEU A 97 7.70 6.01 -2.21
CA LEU A 97 8.04 7.10 -3.15
C LEU A 97 9.17 8.00 -2.62
N GLN A 98 9.18 8.26 -1.31
CA GLN A 98 10.15 9.15 -0.67
C GLN A 98 11.49 8.46 -0.35
N ASN A 99 11.54 7.13 -0.34
CA ASN A 99 12.70 6.36 0.11
C ASN A 99 13.21 5.43 -1.00
N LYS A 100 14.00 5.97 -1.94
CA LYS A 100 14.56 5.23 -3.09
C LYS A 100 15.34 3.97 -2.70
N ASN A 101 16.03 4.00 -1.55
CA ASN A 101 16.77 2.85 -1.05
C ASN A 101 15.84 1.65 -0.78
N TYR A 102 14.66 1.87 -0.17
CA TYR A 102 13.71 0.79 0.09
C TYR A 102 13.19 0.16 -1.20
N TYR A 103 12.98 0.96 -2.23
CA TYR A 103 12.60 0.44 -3.54
C TYR A 103 13.72 -0.38 -4.18
N SER A 104 14.97 0.11 -4.13
CA SER A 104 16.14 -0.60 -4.66
C SER A 104 16.34 -1.96 -3.95
N GLU A 105 16.17 -2.00 -2.63
CA GLU A 105 16.18 -3.26 -1.86
C GLU A 105 15.04 -4.20 -2.26
N LEU A 106 13.84 -3.67 -2.51
CA LEU A 106 12.68 -4.46 -2.95
C LEU A 106 12.92 -5.11 -4.31
N VAL A 107 13.45 -4.37 -5.29
CA VAL A 107 13.70 -4.92 -6.64
C VAL A 107 15.03 -5.70 -6.72
N GLY A 108 15.97 -5.41 -5.81
CA GLY A 108 17.27 -6.06 -5.68
C GLY A 108 18.34 -5.54 -6.64
N TYR A 109 18.20 -4.31 -7.10
CA TYR A 109 19.18 -3.57 -7.91
C TYR A 109 18.98 -2.07 -7.71
N GLU A 110 20.00 -1.27 -8.03
CA GLU A 110 19.87 0.19 -7.97
C GLU A 110 18.98 0.72 -9.09
N ASP A 111 17.96 1.50 -8.71
CA ASP A 111 17.07 2.17 -9.66
C ASP A 111 17.02 3.68 -9.34
N ALA A 112 17.50 4.49 -10.28
CA ALA A 112 17.56 5.94 -10.13
C ALA A 112 16.17 6.60 -10.19
N GLU A 113 15.24 6.03 -10.95
CA GLU A 113 13.85 6.51 -11.09
C GLU A 113 13.01 6.12 -9.87
N GLY A 114 13.34 4.99 -9.26
CA GLY A 114 12.72 4.50 -8.03
C GLY A 114 11.27 4.06 -8.25
N PHE A 115 10.44 4.14 -7.20
CA PHE A 115 9.08 3.61 -7.25
C PHE A 115 8.10 4.47 -8.09
N ALA A 116 8.46 5.71 -8.44
CA ALA A 116 7.51 6.67 -9.03
C ALA A 116 6.87 6.21 -10.35
N PRO A 117 7.62 5.70 -11.35
CA PRO A 117 7.03 5.21 -12.60
C PRO A 117 6.09 4.03 -12.36
N VAL A 118 6.46 3.10 -11.48
CA VAL A 118 5.61 1.96 -11.14
C VAL A 118 4.33 2.43 -10.46
N ASN A 119 4.45 3.31 -9.48
CA ASN A 119 3.32 3.86 -8.73
C ASN A 119 2.26 4.52 -9.63
N GLU A 120 2.69 5.17 -10.71
CA GLU A 120 1.80 5.85 -11.65
C GLU A 120 0.86 4.88 -12.39
N VAL A 121 1.29 3.64 -12.62
CA VAL A 121 0.53 2.64 -13.39
C VAL A 121 -0.20 1.62 -12.50
N LEU A 122 -0.16 1.78 -11.17
CA LEU A 122 -0.88 0.92 -10.24
C LEU A 122 -2.32 1.40 -10.02
N THR A 123 -3.29 0.51 -10.26
CA THR A 123 -4.72 0.72 -9.91
C THR A 123 -5.10 -0.18 -8.74
N CYS A 124 -5.89 0.35 -7.81
CA CYS A 124 -6.32 -0.37 -6.61
C CYS A 124 -7.80 -0.75 -6.70
N ASN A 125 -8.12 -1.97 -6.28
CA ASN A 125 -9.48 -2.47 -6.11
C ASN A 125 -9.72 -2.90 -4.66
#